data_AF-A0A962MF34-F1
#
_entry.id   AF-A0A962MF34-F1
#
_cell.length_a   1.000
_cell.length_b   1.000
_cell.length_c   1.000
_cell.angle_alpha   90.00
_cell.angle_beta   90.00
_cell.angle_gamma   90.00
#
_symmetry.space_group_name_H-M   'P 1'
#
loop_
_entity.id
_entity.type
_entity.pdbx_description
1 polymer ?
#
loop_
_entity_poly.entity_id
_entity_poly.type
_entity_poly.pdbx_seq_one_letter_code
_entity_poly.pdbx_strand_id
1 'polypeptide(L)' 'MTCYQKITCPTCGNPDIKKSGRNTQGVQRYHCWNLACATQTFMLSYRYKAVL' A
#
# COMPACT_ATOMS: atom_id res chain seq x y z
N MET A 1 -20.11 6.25 9.71
CA MET A 1 -19.69 4.83 9.75
C MET A 1 -18.20 4.77 9.44
N THR A 2 -17.34 4.52 10.42
CA THR A 2 -15.90 4.33 10.21
C THR A 2 -15.61 2.84 10.02
N CYS A 3 -15.33 2.43 8.80
CA CYS A 3 -14.93 1.06 8.50
C CYS A 3 -13.41 0.92 8.63
N TYR A 4 -12.96 0.01 9.49
CA TYR A 4 -11.55 -0.34 9.60
C TYR A 4 -11.21 -1.41 8.57
N GLN A 5 -10.22 -1.16 7.73
CA GLN A 5 -9.70 -2.14 6.78
C GLN A 5 -8.37 -2.68 7.30
N LYS A 6 -8.27 -3.99 7.46
CA LYS A 6 -6.99 -4.66 7.73
C LYS A 6 -6.16 -4.64 6.45
N ILE A 7 -4.96 -4.06 6.52
CA ILE A 7 -4.02 -4.05 5.41
C ILE A 7 -2.86 -4.98 5.75
N THR A 8 -2.41 -5.75 4.76
CA THR A 8 -1.19 -6.57 4.82
C THR A 8 -0.32 -6.23 3.61
N CYS A 9 0.99 -6.44 3.72
CA CYS A 9 1.88 -6.24 2.58
C CYS A 9 1.55 -7.28 1.51
N PRO A 10 1.29 -6.89 0.25
CA PRO A 10 0.96 -7.85 -0.80
C PRO A 10 2.13 -8.78 -1.14
N THR A 11 3.36 -8.38 -0.83
CA THR A 11 4.58 -9.13 -1.17
C THR A 11 4.97 -10.14 -0.10
N CYS A 12 4.96 -9.75 1.18
CA CYS A 12 5.39 -10.63 2.28
C CYS A 12 4.29 -10.98 3.27
N GLY A 13 3.06 -10.47 3.11
CA GLY A 13 1.95 -10.72 4.01
C GLY A 13 2.04 -10.03 5.39
N ASN A 14 3.17 -9.37 5.70
CA ASN A 14 3.39 -8.77 7.01
C ASN A 14 2.35 -7.65 7.30
N PRO A 15 1.69 -7.67 8.48
CA PRO A 15 0.72 -6.64 8.88
C PRO A 15 1.36 -5.33 9.37
N ASP A 16 2.65 -5.30 9.66
CA ASP A 16 3.38 -4.12 10.13
C ASP A 16 3.59 -3.12 8.99
N ILE A 17 2.63 -2.19 8.91
CA ILE A 17 2.52 -1.25 7.80
C ILE A 17 2.25 0.15 8.34
N LYS A 18 2.94 1.13 7.76
CA LYS A 18 2.69 2.56 8.02
C LYS A 18 2.13 3.25 6.79
N LYS A 19 1.30 4.28 7.00
CA LYS A 19 0.86 5.17 5.91
C LYS A 19 2.05 6.00 5.40
N SER A 20 2.26 6.01 4.09
CA SER A 20 3.37 6.70 3.42
C SER A 20 2.86 7.75 2.43
N GLY A 21 2.16 8.76 2.95
CA GLY A 21 1.57 9.81 2.11
C GLY A 21 0.52 9.30 1.11
N ARG A 22 0.15 10.15 0.16
CA ARG A 22 -0.82 9.85 -0.91
C ARG A 22 -0.21 10.22 -2.26
N ASN A 23 -0.67 9.58 -3.34
CA ASN A 23 -0.32 10.04 -4.69
C ASN A 23 -1.14 11.28 -5.10
N THR A 24 -0.88 11.79 -6.31
CA THR A 24 -1.61 12.94 -6.89
C THR A 24 -3.11 12.73 -7.05
N GLN A 25 -3.57 11.47 -7.09
CA GLN A 25 -4.99 11.10 -7.16
C GLN A 25 -5.60 10.88 -5.76
N GLY A 26 -4.87 11.19 -4.68
CA GLY A 26 -5.33 11.01 -3.30
C GLY A 26 -5.28 9.56 -2.79
N VAL A 27 -4.75 8.62 -3.55
CA VAL A 27 -4.66 7.21 -3.15
C VAL A 27 -3.56 7.02 -2.11
N GLN A 28 -3.91 6.34 -1.02
CA GLN A 28 -3.00 6.01 0.08
C GLN A 28 -1.88 5.08 -0.38
N ARG A 29 -0.63 5.49 -0.12
CA ARG A 29 0.54 4.61 -0.17
C ARG A 29 0.81 4.05 1.23
N TYR A 30 1.34 2.85 1.27
CA TYR A 30 1.68 2.13 2.48
C TYR A 30 3.14 1.74 2.44
N HIS A 31 3.82 1.74 3.58
CA HIS A 31 5.20 1.30 3.74
C HIS A 31 5.24 0.02 4.58
N CYS A 32 5.79 -1.05 4.05
CA CYS A 32 6.03 -2.28 4.79
C CYS A 32 7.25 -2.11 5.70
N TRP A 33 7.10 -2.36 6.99
CA TRP A 33 8.20 -2.25 7.96
C TRP A 33 9.08 -3.49 8.06
N ASN A 34 8.75 -4.55 7.30
CA ASN A 34 9.59 -5.73 7.22
C ASN A 34 10.86 -5.42 6.43
N LEU A 35 12.01 -5.31 7.10
CA LEU A 35 13.30 -5.03 6.48
C LEU A 35 13.76 -6.12 5.51
N ALA A 36 13.26 -7.36 5.66
CA ALA A 36 13.52 -8.46 4.74
C ALA A 36 12.62 -8.41 3.49
N CYS A 37 11.62 -7.53 3.46
CA CYS A 37 10.73 -7.38 2.32
C CYS A 37 11.38 -6.48 1.25
N ALA A 38 11.52 -7.00 0.02
CA ALA A 38 11.98 -6.20 -1.11
C ALA A 38 11.02 -5.03 -1.44
N THR A 39 9.75 -5.15 -1.06
CA THR A 39 8.76 -4.10 -1.26
C THR A 39 8.73 -3.16 -0.07
N GLN A 40 9.30 -1.97 -0.25
CA GLN A 40 9.26 -0.90 0.74
C GLN A 40 7.91 -0.20 0.76
N THR A 41 7.41 0.26 -0.40
CA THR A 41 6.11 0.93 -0.50
C THR A 41 5.18 0.28 -1.53
N PHE A 42 3.88 0.31 -1.26
CA PHE A 42 2.85 -0.24 -2.13
C PHE A 42 1.54 0.55 -2.05
N MET A 43 0.63 0.31 -3.00
CA MET A 43 -0.69 0.91 -3.09
C MET A 43 -1.71 -0.21 -3.30
N LEU A 44 -2.84 -0.16 -2.58
CA LEU A 44 -3.90 -1.18 -2.72
C LEU A 44 -4.75 -0.95 -3.96
N SER A 45 -4.96 0.30 -4.35
CA SER A 45 -5.69 0.68 -5.54
C SER A 45 -4.74 1.27 -6.57
N TYR A 46 -4.04 0.39 -7.28
CA TYR A 46 -3.26 0.79 -8.44
C TYR A 46 -4.16 0.83 -9.68
N ARG A 47 -4.48 2.03 -10.15
CA ARG A 47 -5.18 2.24 -11.43
C ARG A 47 -4.15 2.53 -12.50
N TYR A 48 -3.73 1.51 -13.23
CA TYR A 48 -2.94 1.69 -14.44
C TYR A 48 -3.87 2.03 -15.59
N LYS A 49 -3.79 3.27 -16.11
CA LYS A 49 -4.40 3.62 -17.39
C LYS A 49 -3.42 3.23 -18.49
N ALA A 50 -3.33 1.94 -18.79
CA ALA A 50 -2.76 1.53 -20.07
C ALA A 50 -3.72 2.05 -21.15
N VAL A 51 -3.26 3.02 -21.96
CA VAL A 51 -3.90 3.28 -23.25
C VAL A 51 -3.22 2.32 -24.21
N LEU A 52 -4.01 1.39 -24.76
CA LEU A 52 -3.60 0.54 -25.90
C LEU A 52 -3.50 1.40 -27.17
#